data_AF-A0A7R8Z138-F1
#
_entry.id   AF-A0A7R8Z138-F1
#
_cell.length_a   1.000
_cell.length_b   1.000
_cell.length_c   1.000
_cell.angle_alpha   90.00
_cell.angle_beta   90.00
_cell.angle_gamma   90.00
#
_symmetry.space_group_name_H-M   'P 1'
#
loop_
_entity.id
_entity.type
_entity.pdbx_description
1 polymer ?
#
loop_
_entity_poly.entity_id
_entity_poly.type
_entity_poly.pdbx_seq_one_letter_code
_entity_poly.pdbx_strand_id
1 'polypeptide(L)'
;MLRRIITTGGPFCLGATAVTVSDGAKSAAPQEKPDNAQYKCKPSDLPLYAPLHAKNKKPEPAEHKDSAIRQNVESGVSVVRKEVFGAYNAVASQTKVLDDTFKKGKDQTKFIVDYLNEPGNTMPRVGAVAIGGLAGFIFALRGGFIRRVLFTTLGAGGVASICYPKEAEVYAQHGIVEAKKYANIAYNFTFGVKPGDDVNAPNWPKIPTNFSELSDTISDMAKSAKDALLSSKK
;
A
#
# COMPACT_ATOMS: atom_id res chain seq x y z
N MET A 1 -42.99 12.84 6.01
CA MET A 1 -41.80 12.85 6.90
C MET A 1 -40.70 12.03 6.24
N LEU A 2 -39.45 12.38 6.54
CA LEU A 2 -38.17 11.91 5.99
C LEU A 2 -37.69 12.56 4.68
N ARG A 3 -36.74 13.48 4.90
CA ARG A 3 -36.02 14.32 3.96
C ARG A 3 -34.92 13.52 3.25
N ARG A 4 -34.71 13.87 1.97
CA ARG A 4 -33.52 13.55 1.16
C ARG A 4 -32.23 13.97 1.86
N ILE A 5 -31.24 13.08 1.90
CA ILE A 5 -29.85 13.44 2.15
C ILE A 5 -29.05 13.00 0.93
N ILE A 6 -28.72 13.97 0.09
CA ILE A 6 -27.77 13.87 -1.01
C ILE A 6 -26.46 14.43 -0.44
N THR A 7 -25.46 13.57 -0.19
CA THR A 7 -24.11 14.00 0.16
C THR A 7 -23.34 14.27 -1.12
N THR A 8 -23.26 15.54 -1.50
CA THR A 8 -22.36 16.05 -2.54
C THR A 8 -20.91 16.04 -2.03
N GLY A 9 -20.02 15.38 -2.76
CA GLY A 9 -18.58 15.45 -2.56
C GLY A 9 -18.06 16.86 -2.83
N GLY A 10 -17.31 17.41 -1.87
CA GLY A 10 -16.61 18.69 -2.04
C GLY A 10 -15.24 18.48 -2.69
N PRO A 11 -14.85 19.32 -3.67
CA PRO A 11 -13.49 19.31 -4.22
C PRO A 11 -12.51 19.98 -3.25
N PHE A 12 -11.39 19.29 -3.01
CA PHE A 12 -10.23 19.76 -2.24
C PHE A 12 -9.44 20.75 -3.10
N CYS A 13 -9.60 22.05 -2.84
CA CYS A 13 -8.83 23.10 -3.52
C CYS A 13 -7.47 23.28 -2.84
N LEU A 14 -6.40 22.87 -3.54
CA LEU A 14 -5.01 23.21 -3.22
C LEU A 14 -4.80 24.70 -3.52
N GLY A 15 -4.51 25.49 -2.47
CA GLY A 15 -4.19 26.91 -2.58
C GLY A 15 -2.80 27.13 -3.18
N ALA A 16 -2.75 27.77 -4.34
CA ALA A 16 -1.52 28.29 -4.93
C ALA A 16 -1.21 29.67 -4.33
N THR A 17 -0.12 29.79 -3.58
CA THR A 17 0.39 31.09 -3.11
C THR A 17 1.33 31.67 -4.17
N ALA A 18 0.91 32.75 -4.81
CA ALA A 18 1.73 33.54 -5.73
C ALA A 18 2.70 34.43 -4.95
N VAL A 19 4.00 34.31 -5.24
CA VAL A 19 5.04 35.23 -4.76
C VAL A 19 5.13 36.38 -5.77
N THR A 20 4.70 37.57 -5.39
CA THR A 20 4.93 38.79 -6.18
C THR A 20 6.28 39.40 -5.81
N VAL A 21 7.23 39.32 -6.75
CA VAL A 21 8.47 40.10 -6.74
C VAL A 21 8.12 41.55 -7.07
N SER A 22 8.51 42.49 -6.21
CA SER A 22 8.44 43.93 -6.48
C SER A 22 9.84 44.42 -6.84
N ASP A 23 9.99 44.88 -8.08
CA ASP A 23 11.14 45.63 -8.57
C ASP A 23 10.88 47.14 -8.48
N GLY A 24 11.88 47.86 -7.95
CA GLY A 24 12.37 49.16 -8.42
C GLY A 24 11.48 50.42 -8.36
N ALA A 25 11.84 51.38 -7.48
CA ALA A 25 12.57 52.61 -7.88
C ALA A 25 12.31 53.83 -6.95
N LYS A 26 13.37 54.40 -6.34
CA LYS A 26 13.89 55.78 -6.55
C LYS A 26 14.78 56.31 -5.40
N SER A 27 16.04 56.61 -5.77
CA SER A 27 16.92 57.77 -5.47
C SER A 27 16.94 58.45 -4.08
N ALA A 28 18.13 58.54 -3.45
CA ALA A 28 18.99 59.76 -3.42
C ALA A 28 20.04 59.77 -2.28
N ALA A 29 21.32 59.82 -2.67
CA ALA A 29 22.46 60.60 -2.12
C ALA A 29 22.98 60.39 -0.66
N PRO A 30 24.24 60.76 -0.35
CA PRO A 30 25.22 59.87 0.27
C PRO A 30 25.58 60.22 1.72
N GLN A 31 25.88 59.22 2.55
CA GLN A 31 26.60 59.43 3.82
C GLN A 31 27.70 58.39 4.04
N GLU A 32 28.76 58.91 4.64
CA GLU A 32 30.14 58.46 4.62
C GLU A 32 30.40 57.16 5.42
N LYS A 33 31.36 56.38 4.94
CA LYS A 33 32.00 55.30 5.72
C LYS A 33 32.89 55.92 6.80
N PRO A 34 32.91 55.38 8.03
CA PRO A 34 34.12 55.35 8.82
C PRO A 34 34.82 54.01 8.61
N ASP A 35 36.06 54.13 8.19
CA ASP A 35 37.02 53.06 7.94
C ASP A 35 37.30 52.20 9.18
N ASN A 36 37.54 50.92 8.91
CA ASN A 36 38.34 49.96 9.67
C ASN A 36 38.77 50.38 11.09
N ALA A 37 37.91 50.12 12.08
CA ALA A 37 38.36 49.92 13.46
C ALA A 37 39.20 48.64 13.50
N GLN A 38 40.49 48.80 13.26
CA GLN A 38 41.53 47.81 13.41
C GLN A 38 41.35 47.08 14.75
N TYR A 39 41.09 45.78 14.72
CA TYR A 39 41.00 44.91 15.90
C TYR A 39 42.34 44.93 16.67
N LYS A 40 42.52 45.91 17.55
CA LYS A 40 43.62 45.94 18.52
C LYS A 40 43.18 45.18 19.76
N CYS A 41 43.18 43.84 19.69
CA CYS A 41 43.16 43.01 20.90
C CYS A 41 44.58 42.95 21.45
N LYS A 42 44.80 43.40 22.69
CA LYS A 42 46.10 43.19 23.33
C LYS A 42 46.22 41.71 23.73
N PRO A 43 47.42 41.12 23.74
CA PRO A 43 47.62 39.73 24.18
C PRO A 43 47.06 39.45 25.58
N SER A 44 47.05 40.47 26.45
CA SER A 44 46.48 40.42 27.81
C SER A 44 44.95 40.32 27.85
N ASP A 45 44.26 40.66 26.76
CA ASP A 45 42.78 40.68 26.71
C ASP A 45 42.21 39.29 26.35
N LEU A 46 43.07 38.27 26.18
CA LEU A 46 42.65 36.91 25.89
C LEU A 46 42.16 36.22 27.17
N PRO A 47 41.05 35.46 27.13
CA PRO A 47 40.49 34.77 28.31
C PRO A 47 41.47 33.82 29.03
N LEU A 48 42.56 33.44 28.37
CA LEU A 48 43.65 32.64 28.94
C LEU A 48 44.45 33.39 30.03
N TYR A 49 44.48 34.73 29.98
CA TYR A 49 45.24 35.58 30.92
C TYR A 49 44.37 36.20 32.03
N ALA A 50 43.10 35.80 32.15
CA ALA A 50 42.24 36.24 33.24
C ALA A 50 42.68 35.61 34.59
N PRO A 51 42.61 36.33 35.72
CA PRO A 51 43.01 35.78 37.02
C PRO A 51 42.10 34.59 37.39
N LEU A 52 42.68 33.53 37.96
CA LEU A 52 42.02 32.25 38.29
C LEU A 52 40.72 32.37 39.11
N HIS A 53 40.53 33.48 39.83
CA HIS A 53 39.34 33.74 40.66
C HIS A 53 38.33 34.68 40.00
N ALA A 54 38.60 35.21 38.81
CA ALA A 54 37.61 35.92 38.02
C ALA A 54 36.58 34.91 37.49
N LYS A 55 35.31 35.12 37.82
CA LYS A 55 34.20 34.45 37.15
C LYS A 55 34.23 34.92 35.69
N ASN A 56 34.86 34.14 34.81
CA ASN A 56 34.79 34.39 33.38
C ASN A 56 33.32 34.38 32.97
N LYS A 57 32.76 35.55 32.62
CA LYS A 57 31.46 35.63 31.97
C LYS A 57 31.60 34.75 30.73
N LYS A 58 30.82 33.69 30.64
CA LYS A 58 30.81 32.80 29.47
C LYS A 58 30.78 33.71 28.24
N PRO A 59 31.71 33.58 27.28
CA PRO A 59 31.70 34.44 26.11
C PRO A 59 30.29 34.39 25.54
N GLU A 60 29.60 35.54 25.55
CA GLU A 60 28.38 35.67 24.77
C GLU A 60 28.78 35.29 23.35
N PRO A 61 27.97 34.46 22.66
CA PRO A 61 28.27 34.08 21.29
C PRO A 61 28.60 35.37 20.55
N ALA A 62 29.78 35.44 19.95
CA ALA A 62 30.16 36.62 19.19
C ALA A 62 29.00 36.92 18.24
N GLU A 63 28.40 38.09 18.40
CA GLU A 63 27.31 38.56 17.56
C GLU A 63 27.92 38.77 16.18
N HIS A 64 28.00 37.68 15.41
CA HIS A 64 28.41 37.72 14.03
C HIS A 64 27.39 38.63 13.37
N LYS A 65 27.84 39.80 12.90
CA LYS A 65 27.00 40.69 12.10
C LYS A 65 26.38 39.85 10.99
N ASP A 66 25.07 39.67 11.06
CA ASP A 66 24.30 38.93 10.07
C ASP A 66 24.53 39.60 8.73
N SER A 67 25.40 39.03 7.91
CA SER A 67 25.51 39.46 6.54
C SER A 67 24.23 39.01 5.86
N ALA A 68 23.63 39.88 5.04
CA ALA A 68 22.39 39.57 4.30
C ALA A 68 22.50 38.24 3.53
N ILE A 69 23.71 37.89 3.08
CA ILE A 69 24.02 36.62 2.42
C ILE A 69 23.86 35.42 3.37
N ARG A 70 24.36 35.50 4.61
CA ARG A 70 24.21 34.41 5.59
C ARG A 70 22.75 34.21 5.98
N GLN A 71 22.02 35.30 6.22
CA GLN A 71 20.59 35.22 6.58
C GLN A 71 19.74 34.62 5.45
N ASN A 72 20.05 34.92 4.18
CA ASN A 72 19.36 34.34 3.02
C ASN A 72 19.66 32.84 2.86
N VAL A 73 20.91 32.41 3.08
CA VAL A 73 21.28 30.99 3.00
C VAL A 73 20.70 30.19 4.17
N GLU A 74 20.79 30.73 5.38
CA GLU A 74 20.26 30.08 6.59
C GLU A 74 18.74 29.96 6.55
N SER A 75 18.03 30.99 6.08
CA SER A 75 16.58 30.93 5.91
C SER A 75 16.18 29.86 4.88
N GLY A 76 16.84 29.82 3.71
CA GLY A 76 16.58 28.81 2.68
C GLY A 76 16.79 27.38 3.17
N VAL A 77 17.93 27.10 3.82
CA VAL A 77 18.22 25.77 4.39
C VAL A 77 17.25 25.42 5.53
N SER A 78 16.86 26.40 6.34
CA SER A 78 15.92 26.18 7.45
C SER A 78 14.52 25.80 6.98
N VAL A 79 14.04 26.40 5.87
CA VAL A 79 12.74 26.09 5.27
C VAL A 79 12.76 24.67 4.73
N VAL A 80 13.75 24.32 3.91
CA VAL A 80 13.87 22.95 3.35
C VAL A 80 13.94 21.91 4.47
N ARG A 81 14.74 22.15 5.51
CA ARG A 81 14.82 21.23 6.66
C ARG A 81 13.46 21.07 7.33
N LYS A 82 12.74 22.16 7.61
CA LYS A 82 11.44 22.11 8.28
C LYS A 82 10.39 21.38 7.44
N GLU A 83 10.35 21.62 6.13
CA GLU A 83 9.42 20.95 5.21
C GLU A 83 9.71 19.45 5.12
N VAL A 84 10.99 19.06 4.95
CA VAL A 84 11.38 17.65 4.88
C VAL A 84 11.09 16.93 6.20
N PHE A 85 11.44 17.54 7.34
CA PHE A 85 11.12 16.95 8.65
C PHE A 85 9.61 16.93 8.92
N GLY A 86 8.86 17.95 8.49
CA GLY A 86 7.41 17.99 8.60
C GLY A 86 6.74 16.87 7.82
N ALA A 87 7.13 16.69 6.55
CA ALA A 87 6.66 15.60 5.70
C ALA A 87 7.06 14.23 6.26
N TYR A 88 8.32 14.08 6.70
CA TYR A 88 8.80 12.84 7.30
C TYR A 88 8.03 12.47 8.57
N ASN A 89 7.82 13.42 9.49
CA ASN A 89 7.07 13.19 10.72
C ASN A 89 5.60 12.87 10.44
N ALA A 90 4.99 13.51 9.43
CA ALA A 90 3.63 13.18 9.01
C ALA A 90 3.54 11.74 8.51
N VAL A 91 4.45 11.30 7.63
CA VAL A 91 4.49 9.91 7.15
C VAL A 91 4.77 8.93 8.29
N ALA A 92 5.76 9.22 9.14
CA ALA A 92 6.12 8.37 10.27
C ALA A 92 5.00 8.24 11.32
N SER A 93 4.14 9.26 11.46
CA SER A 93 2.95 9.18 12.31
C SER A 93 1.86 8.30 11.70
N GLN A 94 1.67 8.37 10.38
CA GLN A 94 0.66 7.58 9.66
C GLN A 94 1.05 6.10 9.58
N THR A 95 2.32 5.78 9.40
CA THR A 95 2.78 4.38 9.34
C THR A 95 2.49 3.62 10.63
N LYS A 96 2.63 4.27 11.79
CA LYS A 96 2.27 3.66 13.09
C LYS A 96 0.78 3.35 13.19
N VAL A 97 -0.08 4.27 12.76
CA VAL A 97 -1.54 4.06 12.76
C VAL A 97 -1.92 2.92 11.82
N LEU A 98 -1.29 2.86 10.64
CA LEU A 98 -1.52 1.78 9.68
C LEU A 98 -1.06 0.43 10.24
N ASP A 99 0.13 0.37 10.85
CA ASP A 99 0.65 -0.87 11.45
C ASP A 99 -0.24 -1.34 12.61
N ASP A 100 -0.67 -0.43 13.49
CA ASP A 100 -1.59 -0.77 14.58
C ASP A 100 -2.97 -1.22 14.08
N THR A 101 -3.50 -0.57 13.04
CA THR A 101 -4.78 -0.96 12.43
C THR A 101 -4.66 -2.31 11.73
N PHE A 102 -3.54 -2.55 11.04
CA PHE A 102 -3.25 -3.82 10.40
C PHE A 102 -3.12 -4.96 11.42
N LYS A 103 -2.37 -4.73 12.51
CA LYS A 103 -2.25 -5.69 13.62
C LYS A 103 -3.61 -5.99 14.26
N LYS A 104 -4.39 -4.96 14.60
CA LYS A 104 -5.75 -5.13 15.14
C LYS A 104 -6.65 -5.91 14.18
N GLY A 105 -6.63 -5.57 12.89
CA GLY A 105 -7.41 -6.27 11.88
C GLY A 105 -6.99 -7.73 11.74
N LYS A 106 -5.68 -8.02 11.79
CA LYS A 106 -5.14 -9.38 11.76
C LYS A 106 -5.57 -10.18 12.99
N ASP A 107 -5.47 -9.59 14.17
CA ASP A 107 -5.82 -10.24 15.44
C ASP A 107 -7.33 -10.52 15.51
N GLN A 108 -8.16 -9.57 15.09
CA GLN A 108 -9.61 -9.75 14.99
C GLN A 108 -9.99 -10.81 13.96
N THR A 109 -9.35 -10.80 12.80
CA THR A 109 -9.58 -11.83 11.77
C THR A 109 -9.22 -13.21 12.30
N LYS A 110 -8.07 -13.34 12.96
CA LYS A 110 -7.62 -14.59 13.56
C LYS A 110 -8.61 -15.09 14.61
N PHE A 111 -9.07 -14.21 15.50
CA PHE A 111 -10.08 -14.53 16.50
C PHE A 111 -11.39 -15.03 15.86
N ILE A 112 -11.87 -14.37 14.81
CA ILE A 112 -13.09 -14.80 14.09
C ILE A 112 -12.89 -16.17 13.44
N VAL A 113 -11.75 -16.40 12.80
CA VAL A 113 -11.42 -17.68 12.16
C VAL A 113 -11.33 -18.79 13.20
N ASP A 114 -10.70 -18.54 14.34
CA ASP A 114 -10.58 -19.51 15.44
C ASP A 114 -11.97 -19.83 16.03
N TYR A 115 -12.80 -18.81 16.27
CA TYR A 115 -14.17 -18.96 16.78
C TYR A 115 -15.07 -19.76 15.82
N LEU A 116 -14.96 -19.50 14.52
CA LEU A 116 -15.72 -20.24 13.51
C LEU A 116 -15.24 -21.69 13.39
N ASN A 117 -13.94 -21.96 13.58
CA ASN A 117 -13.40 -23.32 13.51
C ASN A 117 -13.63 -24.17 14.77
N GLU A 118 -14.18 -23.59 15.84
CA GLU A 118 -14.48 -24.30 17.07
C GLU A 118 -15.72 -25.22 16.92
N PRO A 119 -15.63 -26.53 17.24
CA PRO A 119 -16.60 -27.56 16.82
C PRO A 119 -18.03 -27.35 17.36
N GLY A 120 -18.21 -26.55 18.41
CA GLY A 120 -19.52 -26.23 18.98
C GLY A 120 -20.34 -25.19 18.19
N ASN A 121 -19.72 -24.43 17.28
CA ASN A 121 -20.33 -23.24 16.66
C ASN A 121 -20.84 -23.47 15.24
N THR A 122 -21.66 -24.49 15.02
CA THR A 122 -22.15 -24.86 13.67
C THR A 122 -23.05 -23.80 13.03
N MET A 123 -23.90 -23.13 13.82
CA MET A 123 -24.84 -22.13 13.31
C MET A 123 -24.13 -20.86 12.77
N PRO A 124 -23.14 -20.27 13.47
CA PRO A 124 -22.30 -19.20 12.93
C PRO A 124 -21.54 -19.57 11.65
N ARG A 125 -21.06 -20.82 11.51
CA ARG A 125 -20.35 -21.28 10.29
C ARG A 125 -21.24 -21.23 9.06
N VAL A 126 -22.44 -21.79 9.15
CA VAL A 126 -23.39 -21.81 8.03
C VAL A 126 -23.84 -20.37 7.70
N GLY A 127 -24.05 -19.54 8.72
CA GLY A 127 -24.33 -18.12 8.55
C GLY A 127 -23.22 -17.38 7.80
N ALA A 128 -21.96 -17.62 8.16
CA ALA A 128 -20.81 -17.01 7.48
C ALA A 128 -20.74 -17.42 6.00
N VAL A 129 -20.93 -18.70 5.68
CA VAL A 129 -20.96 -19.19 4.30
C VAL A 129 -22.11 -18.55 3.50
N ALA A 130 -23.29 -18.43 4.09
CA ALA A 130 -24.44 -17.78 3.46
C ALA A 130 -24.16 -16.30 3.17
N ILE A 131 -23.54 -15.57 4.11
CA ILE A 131 -23.13 -14.18 3.91
C ILE A 131 -22.06 -14.08 2.81
N GLY A 132 -21.10 -15.01 2.76
CA GLY A 132 -20.11 -15.09 1.69
C GLY A 132 -20.73 -15.29 0.31
N GLY A 133 -21.70 -16.19 0.21
CA GLY A 133 -22.46 -16.41 -1.02
C GLY A 133 -23.28 -15.19 -1.43
N LEU A 134 -23.98 -14.57 -0.48
CA LEU A 134 -24.79 -13.36 -0.72
C LEU A 134 -23.90 -12.19 -1.15
N ALA A 135 -22.75 -11.99 -0.51
CA ALA A 135 -21.77 -10.99 -0.92
C ALA A 135 -21.30 -11.23 -2.36
N GLY A 136 -20.93 -12.47 -2.70
CA GLY A 136 -20.59 -12.87 -4.07
C GLY A 136 -21.71 -12.59 -5.07
N PHE A 137 -22.96 -12.89 -4.69
CA PHE A 137 -24.14 -12.59 -5.51
C PHE A 137 -24.32 -11.08 -5.74
N ILE A 138 -24.17 -10.25 -4.70
CA ILE A 138 -24.24 -8.79 -4.80
C ILE A 138 -23.22 -8.26 -5.81
N PHE A 139 -21.96 -8.73 -5.74
CA PHE A 139 -20.92 -8.33 -6.70
C PHE A 139 -21.23 -8.73 -8.14
N ALA A 140 -22.07 -9.75 -8.35
CA ALA A 140 -22.47 -10.22 -9.66
C ALA A 140 -23.84 -9.75 -10.14
N LEU A 141 -24.54 -8.88 -9.39
CA LEU A 141 -25.87 -8.35 -9.77
C LEU A 141 -25.89 -7.72 -11.17
N ARG A 142 -24.81 -7.02 -11.52
CA ARG A 142 -24.63 -6.33 -12.83
C ARG A 142 -24.41 -7.32 -13.99
N GLY A 143 -24.13 -8.59 -13.70
CA GLY A 143 -23.87 -9.64 -14.69
C GLY A 143 -25.09 -10.50 -15.05
N GLY A 144 -24.93 -11.32 -16.10
CA GLY A 144 -25.90 -12.35 -16.48
C GLY A 144 -25.91 -13.55 -15.52
N PHE A 145 -26.78 -14.53 -15.79
CA PHE A 145 -27.03 -15.68 -14.92
C PHE A 145 -25.76 -16.46 -14.55
N ILE A 146 -24.91 -16.78 -15.53
CA ILE A 146 -23.65 -17.52 -15.31
C ILE A 146 -22.73 -16.77 -14.34
N ARG A 147 -22.60 -15.45 -14.51
CA ARG A 147 -21.77 -14.62 -13.62
C ARG A 147 -22.30 -14.61 -12.20
N ARG A 148 -23.63 -14.58 -12.03
CA ARG A 148 -24.26 -14.66 -10.71
C ARG A 148 -23.97 -15.98 -10.02
N VAL A 149 -24.13 -17.10 -10.72
CA VAL A 149 -23.83 -18.43 -10.17
C VAL A 149 -22.36 -18.53 -9.79
N LEU A 150 -21.44 -18.20 -10.70
CA LEU A 150 -20.00 -18.31 -10.46
C LEU A 150 -19.51 -17.47 -9.28
N PHE A 151 -19.94 -16.22 -9.17
CA PHE A 151 -19.50 -15.36 -8.07
C PHE A 151 -20.15 -15.75 -6.74
N THR A 152 -21.39 -16.23 -6.76
CA THR A 152 -22.06 -16.75 -5.55
C THR A 152 -21.36 -18.00 -5.05
N THR A 153 -21.05 -18.96 -5.94
CA THR A 153 -20.35 -20.19 -5.56
C THR A 153 -18.92 -19.90 -5.15
N LEU A 154 -18.23 -18.96 -5.79
CA LEU A 154 -16.88 -18.54 -5.40
C LEU A 154 -16.87 -17.85 -4.03
N GLY A 155 -17.85 -16.96 -3.76
CA GLY A 155 -17.99 -16.29 -2.47
C GLY A 155 -18.35 -17.26 -1.34
N ALA A 156 -19.34 -18.12 -1.56
CA ALA A 156 -19.72 -19.15 -0.60
C ALA A 156 -18.58 -20.16 -0.39
N GLY A 157 -17.96 -20.67 -1.47
CA GLY A 157 -16.87 -21.62 -1.43
C GLY A 157 -15.60 -21.05 -0.78
N GLY A 158 -15.29 -19.78 -1.01
CA GLY A 158 -14.17 -19.09 -0.39
C GLY A 158 -14.33 -18.92 1.13
N VAL A 159 -15.55 -18.65 1.61
CA VAL A 159 -15.81 -18.62 3.06
C VAL A 159 -15.89 -20.03 3.65
N ALA A 160 -16.45 -20.98 2.90
CA ALA A 160 -16.54 -22.38 3.31
C ALA A 160 -15.15 -23.02 3.48
N SER A 161 -14.18 -22.71 2.63
CA SER A 161 -12.81 -23.22 2.76
C SER A 161 -12.12 -22.75 4.05
N ILE A 162 -12.46 -21.55 4.52
CA ILE A 162 -11.95 -20.99 5.77
C ILE A 162 -12.65 -21.61 6.99
N CYS A 163 -13.96 -21.89 6.90
CA CYS A 163 -14.76 -22.45 8.00
C CYS A 163 -14.65 -24.00 8.11
N TYR A 164 -14.25 -24.68 7.04
CA TYR A 164 -14.14 -26.15 6.96
C TYR A 164 -12.84 -26.56 6.23
N PRO A 165 -11.66 -26.24 6.77
CA PRO A 165 -10.39 -26.44 6.07
C PRO A 165 -10.10 -27.93 5.76
N LYS A 166 -10.43 -28.84 6.70
CA LYS A 166 -10.18 -30.28 6.53
C LYS A 166 -11.09 -30.91 5.48
N GLU A 167 -12.35 -30.52 5.48
CA GLU A 167 -13.30 -31.00 4.48
C GLU A 167 -12.98 -30.41 3.10
N ALA A 168 -12.58 -29.13 3.05
CA ALA A 168 -12.19 -28.47 1.81
C ALA A 168 -11.00 -29.16 1.13
N GLU A 169 -9.99 -29.60 1.87
CA GLU A 169 -8.85 -30.37 1.32
C GLU A 169 -9.32 -31.67 0.67
N VAL A 170 -10.19 -32.42 1.35
CA VAL A 170 -10.72 -33.71 0.86
C VAL A 170 -11.59 -33.47 -0.38
N TYR A 171 -12.55 -32.55 -0.33
CA TYR A 171 -13.43 -32.25 -1.45
C TYR A 171 -12.69 -31.66 -2.65
N ALA A 172 -11.64 -30.88 -2.43
CA ALA A 172 -10.81 -30.36 -3.53
C ALA A 172 -10.12 -31.51 -4.29
N GLN A 173 -9.52 -32.47 -3.57
CA GLN A 173 -8.88 -33.62 -4.20
C GLN A 173 -9.86 -34.49 -4.97
N HIS A 174 -11.02 -34.80 -4.37
CA HIS A 174 -12.07 -35.56 -5.04
C HIS A 174 -12.62 -34.83 -6.27
N GLY A 175 -12.91 -33.54 -6.13
CA GLY A 175 -13.44 -32.71 -7.21
C GLY A 175 -12.48 -32.62 -8.39
N ILE A 176 -11.17 -32.56 -8.12
CA ILE A 176 -10.13 -32.59 -9.16
C ILE A 176 -10.14 -33.92 -9.94
N VAL A 177 -10.21 -35.06 -9.26
CA VAL A 177 -10.19 -36.38 -9.89
C VAL A 177 -11.45 -36.59 -10.74
N GLU A 178 -12.61 -36.16 -10.23
CA GLU A 178 -13.87 -36.23 -10.95
C GLU A 178 -13.90 -35.28 -12.15
N ALA A 179 -13.42 -34.04 -12.00
CA ALA A 179 -13.33 -33.07 -13.08
C ALA A 179 -12.50 -33.61 -14.26
N LYS A 180 -11.39 -34.31 -13.98
CA LYS A 180 -10.60 -34.98 -15.01
C LYS A 180 -11.40 -36.04 -15.76
N LYS A 181 -12.18 -36.86 -15.06
CA LYS A 181 -13.03 -37.89 -15.69
C LYS A 181 -14.09 -37.25 -16.58
N TYR A 182 -14.80 -36.24 -16.07
CA TYR A 182 -15.83 -35.54 -16.85
C TYR A 182 -15.25 -34.77 -18.03
N ALA A 183 -14.07 -34.17 -17.89
CA ALA A 183 -13.37 -33.51 -18.98
C ALA A 183 -12.97 -34.51 -20.08
N ASN A 184 -12.48 -35.69 -19.71
CA ASN A 184 -12.15 -36.73 -20.67
C ASN A 184 -13.40 -37.26 -21.38
N ILE A 185 -14.50 -37.45 -20.65
CA ILE A 185 -15.80 -37.86 -21.22
C ILE A 185 -16.29 -36.79 -22.22
N ALA A 186 -16.27 -35.51 -21.83
CA ALA A 186 -16.69 -34.41 -22.69
C ALA A 186 -15.83 -34.31 -23.95
N TYR A 187 -14.51 -34.45 -23.81
CA TYR A 187 -13.57 -34.51 -24.94
C TYR A 187 -13.93 -35.66 -25.88
N ASN A 188 -14.10 -36.86 -25.36
CA ASN A 188 -14.49 -38.03 -26.15
C ASN A 188 -15.83 -37.82 -26.88
N PHE A 189 -16.79 -37.16 -26.24
CA PHE A 189 -18.07 -36.79 -26.87
C PHE A 189 -17.92 -35.78 -28.00
N THR A 190 -17.11 -34.72 -27.84
CA THR A 190 -16.93 -33.71 -28.89
C THR A 190 -16.20 -34.25 -30.11
N PHE A 191 -15.30 -35.22 -29.92
CA PHE A 191 -14.51 -35.83 -31.00
C PHE A 191 -15.09 -37.16 -31.52
N GLY A 192 -16.23 -37.62 -30.98
CA GLY A 192 -16.97 -38.78 -31.50
C GLY A 192 -16.23 -40.12 -31.37
N VAL A 193 -15.34 -40.24 -30.39
CA VAL A 193 -14.49 -41.44 -30.23
C VAL A 193 -15.33 -42.59 -29.68
N LYS A 194 -15.23 -43.77 -30.32
CA LYS A 194 -15.91 -45.00 -29.89
C LYS A 194 -15.17 -45.68 -28.73
N PRO A 195 -15.88 -46.37 -27.82
CA PRO A 195 -15.25 -47.14 -26.75
C PRO A 195 -14.41 -48.29 -27.34
N GLY A 196 -13.08 -48.18 -27.27
CA GLY A 196 -12.14 -49.21 -27.73
C GLY A 196 -10.98 -48.71 -28.60
N ASP A 197 -11.02 -47.48 -29.10
CA ASP A 197 -9.84 -46.85 -29.74
C ASP A 197 -8.93 -46.24 -28.66
N ASP A 198 -7.65 -46.60 -28.67
CA ASP A 198 -6.61 -46.02 -27.80
C ASP A 198 -6.31 -44.58 -28.24
N VAL A 199 -7.22 -43.67 -27.89
CA VAL A 199 -6.95 -42.24 -28.04
C VAL A 199 -5.84 -41.91 -27.07
N ASN A 200 -4.72 -41.40 -27.60
CA ASN A 200 -3.73 -40.69 -26.82
C ASN A 200 -4.46 -39.66 -25.96
N ALA A 201 -4.71 -39.99 -24.68
CA ALA A 201 -5.38 -39.10 -23.77
C ALA A 201 -4.64 -37.75 -23.83
N PRO A 202 -5.36 -36.62 -23.95
CA PRO A 202 -4.72 -35.32 -23.83
C PRO A 202 -3.84 -35.38 -22.57
N ASN A 203 -2.54 -35.08 -22.70
CA ASN A 203 -1.65 -35.01 -21.56
C ASN A 203 -2.12 -33.83 -20.71
N TRP A 204 -3.09 -34.10 -19.83
CA TRP A 204 -3.65 -33.11 -18.96
C TRP A 204 -2.49 -32.55 -18.13
N PRO A 205 -2.35 -31.22 -18.06
CA PRO A 205 -1.31 -30.63 -17.23
C PRO A 205 -1.42 -31.23 -15.84
N LYS A 206 -0.27 -31.64 -15.28
CA LYS A 206 -0.20 -32.21 -13.94
C LYS A 206 -0.84 -31.20 -13.00
N ILE A 207 -1.88 -31.65 -12.30
CA ILE A 207 -2.62 -30.76 -11.42
C ILE A 207 -1.70 -30.49 -10.23
N PRO A 208 -1.38 -29.21 -9.98
CA PRO A 208 -0.47 -28.86 -8.91
C PRO A 208 -1.06 -29.36 -7.60
N THR A 209 -0.27 -30.14 -6.87
CA THR A 209 -0.66 -30.62 -5.54
C THR A 209 -0.37 -29.58 -4.47
N ASN A 210 0.51 -28.62 -4.80
CA ASN A 210 0.98 -27.58 -3.92
C ASN A 210 0.68 -26.19 -4.49
N PHE A 211 0.53 -25.21 -3.61
CA PHE A 211 0.29 -23.82 -4.00
C PHE A 211 1.45 -23.21 -4.80
N SER A 212 2.69 -23.62 -4.53
CA SER A 212 3.88 -23.21 -5.30
C SER A 212 3.84 -23.71 -6.75
N GLU A 213 3.47 -24.97 -6.96
CA GLU A 213 3.29 -25.53 -8.30
C GLU A 213 2.14 -24.82 -9.04
N LEU A 214 1.11 -24.38 -8.31
CA LEU A 214 0.01 -23.60 -8.88
C LEU A 214 0.46 -22.21 -9.32
N SER A 215 1.27 -21.51 -8.52
CA SER A 215 1.81 -20.21 -8.93
C SER A 215 2.74 -20.35 -10.14
N ASP A 216 3.56 -21.40 -10.17
CA ASP A 216 4.49 -21.64 -11.26
C ASP A 216 3.73 -21.94 -12.56
N THR A 217 2.74 -22.84 -12.51
CA THR A 217 1.89 -23.15 -13.67
C THR A 217 1.10 -21.94 -14.18
N ILE A 218 0.58 -21.07 -13.30
CA ILE A 218 -0.06 -19.81 -13.71
C ILE A 218 0.97 -18.86 -14.34
N SER A 219 2.17 -18.75 -13.75
CA SER A 219 3.22 -17.88 -14.28
C SER A 219 3.68 -18.33 -15.66
N ASP A 220 3.78 -19.64 -15.87
CA ASP A 220 4.19 -20.24 -17.14
C ASP A 220 3.08 -20.11 -18.18
N MET A 221 1.81 -20.26 -17.79
CA MET A 221 0.68 -19.97 -18.66
C MET A 221 0.60 -18.48 -19.03
N ALA A 222 0.88 -17.58 -18.09
CA ALA A 222 0.90 -16.15 -18.34
C ALA A 222 2.05 -15.76 -19.28
N LYS A 223 3.25 -16.35 -19.09
CA LYS A 223 4.39 -16.20 -20.00
C LYS A 223 4.07 -16.75 -21.38
N SER A 224 3.52 -17.96 -21.48
CA SER A 224 3.17 -18.55 -22.78
C SER A 224 2.10 -17.76 -23.52
N ALA A 225 1.10 -17.23 -22.81
CA ALA A 225 0.08 -16.37 -23.39
C ALA A 225 0.67 -15.03 -23.87
N LYS A 226 1.58 -14.44 -23.08
CA LYS A 226 2.32 -13.23 -23.48
C LYS A 226 3.17 -13.50 -24.72
N ASP A 227 3.90 -14.61 -24.77
CA ASP A 227 4.77 -14.96 -25.88
C ASP A 227 3.97 -15.29 -27.15
N ALA A 228 2.83 -15.98 -27.04
CA ALA A 228 1.92 -16.24 -28.17
C ALA A 228 1.30 -14.95 -28.73
N LEU A 229 0.91 -14.00 -27.87
CA LEU A 229 0.40 -12.69 -28.29
C LEU A 229 1.47 -11.84 -28.97
N LEU A 230 2.73 -11.94 -28.53
CA LEU A 230 3.86 -11.18 -29.10
C LEU A 230 4.41 -11.83 -30.38
N SER A 231 4.40 -13.16 -30.49
CA SER A 231 4.82 -13.89 -31.70
C SER A 231 3.86 -13.68 -32.88
N SER A 232 2.57 -13.42 -32.62
CA SER A 232 1.58 -13.14 -33.67
C SER A 232 1.76 -11.77 -34.35
N LYS A 233 2.71 -10.94 -33.90
CA LYS A 233 2.91 -9.55 -34.38
C LYS A 233 4.15 -9.37 -35.25
N LYS A 234 4.64 -10.44 -35.88
CA LYS A 234 5.81 -10.43 -36.77
C LYS A 234 5.46 -10.93 -38.17
#